data_AF-A0A3N5GSH0-F1
#
_entry.id   AF-A0A3N5GSH0-F1
#
_cell.length_a   1.000
_cell.length_b   1.000
_cell.length_c   1.000
_cell.angle_alpha   90.00
_cell.angle_beta   90.00
_cell.angle_gamma   90.00
#
_symmetry.space_group_name_H-M   'P 1'
#
loop_
_entity.id
_entity.type
_entity.pdbx_description
1 polymer ?
#
loop_
_entity_poly.entity_id
_entity_poly.type
_entity_poly.pdbx_seq_one_letter_code
_entity_poly.pdbx_strand_id
1 'polypeptide(L)'
;MLPACVSRHNQLMQLMFQTQAPALKIRVSPTARRRLGFSFIEVHNGGNPSAPIDRLTRPWRSRAMTRHFRRSLVFTIHLALVLAVSGAAAPISLARSPTDTRVAGIDVDATTIPELQELMNAHRLKSVQLTQFYLHRIRKLNPTLNAVITVSPTALADARAADAARRAGDSRPLLGIPIIVKDNINTTGMATTAGSWALAGSTPDDAFIVQQLKAAG
;
A
#
# COMPACT_ATOMS: atom_id res chain seq x y z
N MET A 1 -19.66 62.29 -25.66
CA MET A 1 -20.94 61.73 -26.12
C MET A 1 -20.69 60.29 -26.59
N LEU A 2 -21.06 59.31 -25.76
CA LEU A 2 -21.24 57.90 -26.14
C LEU A 2 -22.57 57.78 -26.90
N PRO A 3 -22.75 56.84 -27.85
CA PRO A 3 -23.26 55.52 -27.45
C PRO A 3 -22.95 54.30 -28.36
N ALA A 4 -23.17 53.12 -27.76
CA ALA A 4 -23.75 51.90 -28.34
C ALA A 4 -22.95 51.05 -29.36
N CYS A 5 -22.12 50.15 -28.85
CA CYS A 5 -21.90 48.78 -29.37
C CYS A 5 -21.09 48.07 -28.25
N VAL A 6 -21.57 47.08 -27.50
CA VAL A 6 -21.74 45.68 -27.91
C VAL A 6 -22.71 45.05 -26.91
N SER A 7 -23.98 44.98 -27.30
CA SER A 7 -24.99 44.08 -26.72
C SER A 7 -25.04 42.85 -27.61
N ARG A 8 -24.13 41.88 -27.38
CA ARG A 8 -24.25 40.51 -27.91
C ARG A 8 -23.22 39.50 -27.38
N HIS A 9 -22.91 39.52 -26.08
CA HIS A 9 -22.03 38.49 -25.48
C HIS A 9 -22.56 37.86 -24.19
N ASN A 10 -23.84 38.03 -23.86
CA ASN A 10 -24.39 37.49 -22.60
C ASN A 10 -25.77 36.81 -22.76
N GLN A 11 -25.98 36.06 -23.85
CA GLN A 11 -27.22 35.30 -24.06
C GLN A 11 -27.07 33.96 -24.82
N LEU A 12 -25.85 33.42 -24.94
CA LEU A 12 -25.58 32.10 -25.56
C LEU A 12 -24.74 31.17 -24.66
N MET A 13 -24.90 31.28 -23.34
CA MET A 13 -24.31 30.39 -22.33
C MET A 13 -25.35 29.98 -21.25
N GLN A 14 -26.64 29.92 -21.62
CA GLN A 14 -27.70 29.55 -20.67
C GLN A 14 -28.73 28.52 -21.17
N LEU A 15 -28.53 27.89 -22.33
CA LEU A 15 -29.39 26.81 -22.81
C LEU A 15 -28.56 25.81 -23.61
N MET A 16 -28.00 24.82 -22.90
CA MET A 16 -27.79 23.42 -23.32
C MET A 16 -27.05 22.71 -22.20
N PHE A 17 -27.54 21.55 -21.78
CA PHE A 17 -27.07 20.70 -20.66
C PHE A 17 -27.53 21.07 -19.26
N GLN A 18 -28.86 21.13 -19.14
CA GLN A 18 -29.56 20.39 -18.10
C GLN A 18 -29.24 18.89 -18.25
N THR A 19 -28.36 18.36 -17.41
CA THR A 19 -28.43 16.96 -16.98
C THR A 19 -28.48 16.95 -15.47
N GLN A 20 -29.69 16.69 -14.97
CA GLN A 20 -30.00 16.39 -13.58
C GLN A 20 -29.11 15.25 -13.07
N ALA A 21 -28.10 15.58 -12.27
CA ALA A 21 -27.55 14.64 -11.31
C ALA A 21 -28.53 14.58 -10.12
N PRO A 22 -29.00 13.40 -9.68
CA PRO A 22 -29.85 13.32 -8.52
C PRO A 22 -29.07 13.78 -7.28
N ALA A 23 -29.52 14.88 -6.69
CA ALA A 23 -29.07 15.35 -5.39
C ALA A 23 -29.23 14.22 -4.36
N LEU A 24 -28.11 13.67 -3.88
CA LEU A 24 -28.07 12.72 -2.78
C LEU A 24 -28.53 13.46 -1.51
N LYS A 25 -29.82 13.34 -1.21
CA LYS A 25 -30.48 13.99 -0.09
C LYS A 25 -30.17 13.20 1.18
N ILE A 26 -29.06 13.53 1.85
CA ILE A 26 -28.72 12.94 3.16
C ILE A 26 -29.72 13.47 4.18
N ARG A 27 -30.72 12.65 4.52
CA ARG A 27 -31.67 12.90 5.60
C ARG A 27 -31.19 12.17 6.84
N VAL A 28 -30.63 12.92 7.80
CA VAL A 28 -30.27 12.38 9.11
C VAL A 28 -31.55 12.26 9.94
N SER A 29 -31.98 11.03 10.21
CA SER A 29 -33.09 10.74 11.13
C SER A 29 -32.58 10.77 12.57
N PRO A 30 -33.17 11.58 13.48
CA PRO A 30 -32.77 11.60 14.88
C PRO A 30 -33.57 10.54 15.65
N THR A 31 -33.32 9.26 15.40
CA THR A 31 -33.88 8.20 16.26
C THR A 31 -33.11 6.89 16.13
N ALA A 32 -32.01 6.74 16.86
CA ALA A 32 -31.56 5.43 17.32
C ALA A 32 -30.61 5.58 18.52
N ARG A 33 -30.99 4.86 19.57
CA ARG A 33 -30.48 4.90 20.94
C ARG A 33 -29.01 4.49 21.03
N ARG A 34 -28.25 5.16 21.88
CA ARG A 34 -26.90 4.78 22.33
C ARG A 34 -26.90 3.35 22.89
N ARG A 35 -26.13 2.43 22.29
CA ARG A 35 -25.28 1.47 23.01
C ARG A 35 -24.38 0.71 22.01
N LEU A 36 -23.09 0.74 22.33
CA LEU A 36 -21.95 0.04 21.70
C LEU A 36 -21.46 0.64 20.38
N GLY A 37 -20.28 1.29 20.46
CA GLY A 37 -19.66 2.10 19.43
C GLY A 37 -19.01 1.30 18.30
N PHE A 38 -19.82 0.91 17.32
CA PHE A 38 -19.37 0.60 15.96
C PHE A 38 -20.30 1.33 14.99
N SER A 39 -19.76 2.28 14.21
CA SER A 39 -20.49 2.89 13.09
C SER A 39 -20.45 1.89 11.94
N PHE A 40 -21.49 1.06 11.86
CA PHE A 40 -21.72 0.17 10.73
C PHE A 40 -22.23 1.04 9.57
N ILE A 41 -21.44 1.20 8.51
CA ILE A 41 -21.92 1.79 7.25
C ILE A 41 -22.63 0.65 6.51
N GLU A 42 -23.94 0.59 6.66
CA GLU A 42 -24.79 -0.34 5.92
C GLU A 42 -25.06 0.23 4.53
N VAL A 43 -24.36 -0.28 3.51
CA VAL A 43 -24.64 0.05 2.11
C VAL A 43 -25.88 -0.72 1.68
N HIS A 44 -27.03 -0.06 1.73
CA HIS A 44 -28.28 -0.61 1.21
C HIS A 44 -28.22 -0.65 -0.32
N ASN A 45 -27.98 -1.83 -0.88
CA ASN A 45 -28.12 -2.08 -2.31
C ASN A 45 -29.61 -2.24 -2.63
N GLY A 46 -30.16 -1.35 -3.45
CA GLY A 46 -31.58 -1.37 -3.85
C GLY A 46 -31.89 -2.54 -4.78
N GLY A 47 -32.06 -3.74 -4.21
CA GLY A 47 -32.50 -4.95 -4.90
C GLY A 47 -33.90 -5.37 -4.46
N ASN A 48 -34.78 -5.56 -5.44
CA ASN A 48 -36.19 -5.98 -5.31
C ASN A 48 -36.41 -7.19 -4.37
N PRO A 49 -37.21 -7.09 -3.30
CA PRO A 49 -37.50 -8.20 -2.40
C PRO A 49 -38.71 -9.00 -2.89
N SER A 50 -38.52 -9.88 -3.87
CA SER A 50 -39.51 -10.92 -4.19
C SER A 50 -38.87 -12.09 -4.93
N ALA A 51 -38.06 -12.88 -4.22
CA ALA A 51 -37.69 -14.22 -4.65
C ALA A 51 -37.68 -15.17 -3.44
N PRO A 52 -38.51 -16.24 -3.41
CA PRO A 52 -38.52 -17.19 -2.31
C PRO A 52 -37.26 -18.06 -2.33
N ILE A 53 -36.53 -18.07 -1.20
CA ILE A 53 -35.40 -18.96 -0.94
C ILE A 53 -35.98 -20.34 -0.59
N ASP A 54 -36.19 -21.18 -1.60
CA ASP A 54 -36.60 -22.59 -1.40
C ASP A 54 -35.87 -23.55 -2.34
N ARG A 55 -34.53 -23.52 -2.28
CA ARG A 55 -33.71 -24.53 -2.93
C ARG A 55 -32.32 -24.55 -2.32
N LEU A 56 -32.04 -25.51 -1.43
CA LEU A 56 -30.77 -26.26 -1.34
C LEU A 56 -30.73 -27.32 -0.22
N THR A 57 -31.85 -27.94 0.15
CA THR A 57 -31.86 -29.21 0.91
C THR A 57 -31.91 -30.40 -0.04
N ARG A 58 -30.88 -30.57 -0.89
CA ARG A 58 -30.67 -31.84 -1.58
C ARG A 58 -29.74 -32.71 -0.72
N PRO A 59 -30.21 -33.83 -0.15
CA PRO A 59 -29.34 -34.71 0.61
C PRO A 59 -28.27 -35.29 -0.33
N TRP A 60 -27.01 -35.13 0.07
CA TRP A 60 -25.86 -35.76 -0.58
C TRP A 60 -26.05 -37.29 -0.56
N ARG A 61 -26.40 -37.86 -1.72
CA ARG A 61 -26.36 -39.32 -1.95
C ARG A 61 -24.89 -39.74 -2.03
N SER A 62 -24.36 -40.24 -0.92
CA SER A 62 -23.08 -40.95 -0.89
C SER A 62 -23.19 -42.22 -1.75
N ARG A 63 -22.39 -42.28 -2.83
CA ARG A 63 -22.17 -43.54 -3.55
C ARG A 63 -21.50 -44.52 -2.60
N ALA A 64 -22.13 -45.67 -2.40
CA ALA A 64 -21.56 -46.77 -1.64
C ALA A 64 -20.24 -47.22 -2.29
N MET A 65 -19.14 -46.97 -1.58
CA MET A 65 -17.79 -47.39 -1.96
C MET A 65 -17.65 -48.89 -1.68
N THR A 66 -17.51 -49.70 -2.73
CA THR A 66 -17.42 -51.17 -2.68
C THR A 66 -16.18 -51.65 -1.92
N ARG A 67 -16.36 -52.69 -1.08
CA ARG A 67 -15.45 -53.18 -0.02
C ARG A 67 -14.08 -53.71 -0.49
N HIS A 68 -13.85 -53.91 -1.79
CA HIS A 68 -12.57 -54.40 -2.31
C HIS A 68 -11.48 -53.31 -2.42
N PHE A 69 -11.85 -52.03 -2.38
CA PHE A 69 -10.90 -50.90 -2.43
C PHE A 69 -10.15 -50.66 -1.11
N ARG A 70 -10.60 -51.24 0.00
CA ARG A 70 -10.03 -51.01 1.35
C ARG A 70 -8.84 -51.90 1.70
N ARG A 71 -8.59 -52.97 0.94
CA ARG A 71 -7.50 -53.92 1.20
C ARG A 71 -6.21 -53.62 0.42
N SER A 72 -6.32 -52.95 -0.73
CA SER A 72 -5.15 -52.58 -1.56
C SER A 72 -4.43 -51.32 -1.06
N LEU A 73 -5.09 -50.45 -0.29
CA LEU A 73 -4.54 -49.16 0.13
C LEU A 73 -3.59 -49.26 1.34
N VAL A 74 -3.74 -50.30 2.18
CA VAL A 74 -2.96 -50.47 3.41
C VAL A 74 -1.53 -50.96 3.10
N PHE A 75 -1.37 -51.85 2.11
CA PHE A 75 -0.06 -52.38 1.72
C PHE A 75 0.85 -51.34 1.04
N THR A 76 0.29 -50.41 0.28
CA THR A 76 1.06 -49.33 -0.38
C THR A 76 1.57 -48.27 0.59
N ILE A 77 0.87 -48.05 1.72
CA ILE A 77 1.28 -47.07 2.73
C ILE A 77 2.49 -47.59 3.54
N HIS A 78 2.55 -48.88 3.86
CA HIS A 78 3.66 -49.44 4.63
C HIS A 78 4.98 -49.53 3.84
N LEU A 79 4.94 -49.83 2.54
CA LEU A 79 6.15 -49.87 1.70
C LEU A 79 6.77 -48.47 1.51
N ALA A 80 5.94 -47.42 1.43
CA ALA A 80 6.43 -46.04 1.33
C ALA A 80 7.03 -45.51 2.65
N LEU A 81 6.55 -46.00 3.81
CA LEU A 81 7.03 -45.55 5.12
C LEU A 81 8.42 -46.13 5.46
N VAL A 82 8.73 -47.35 5.02
CA VAL A 82 10.03 -48.01 5.31
C VAL A 82 11.18 -47.42 4.48
N LEU A 83 10.91 -46.86 3.29
CA LEU A 83 11.91 -46.17 2.47
C LEU A 83 12.22 -44.74 2.93
N ALA A 84 11.39 -44.15 3.79
CA ALA A 84 11.56 -42.77 4.27
C ALA A 84 12.54 -42.63 5.45
N VAL A 85 12.99 -43.74 6.06
CA VAL A 85 13.81 -43.72 7.30
C VAL A 85 15.33 -43.68 7.04
N SER A 86 15.80 -43.74 5.79
CA SER A 86 17.25 -43.64 5.45
C SER A 86 17.63 -42.36 4.67
N GLY A 87 16.80 -41.33 4.67
CA GLY A 87 17.14 -40.03 4.11
C GLY A 87 17.93 -39.17 5.10
N ALA A 88 19.20 -38.93 4.80
CA ALA A 88 20.17 -38.16 5.58
C ALA A 88 19.60 -36.91 6.29
N ALA A 89 19.97 -36.73 7.56
CA ALA A 89 19.85 -35.47 8.27
C ALA A 89 20.75 -34.43 7.59
N ALA A 90 20.20 -33.69 6.63
CA ALA A 90 20.85 -32.50 6.10
C ALA A 90 20.95 -31.47 7.25
N PRO A 91 22.11 -30.84 7.47
CA PRO A 91 22.18 -29.74 8.42
C PRO A 91 21.19 -28.66 7.96
N ILE A 92 20.32 -28.22 8.86
CA ILE A 92 19.52 -27.01 8.68
C ILE A 92 20.54 -25.87 8.56
N SER A 93 20.94 -25.58 7.33
CA SER A 93 21.61 -24.33 7.02
C SER A 93 20.54 -23.28 7.28
N LEU A 94 20.59 -22.66 8.47
CA LEU A 94 19.98 -21.36 8.68
C LEU A 94 20.50 -20.51 7.53
N ALA A 95 19.65 -20.32 6.51
CA ALA A 95 19.97 -19.48 5.38
C ALA A 95 20.34 -18.12 5.97
N ARG A 96 21.64 -17.86 6.07
CA ARG A 96 22.14 -16.57 6.49
C ARG A 96 21.70 -15.64 5.38
N SER A 97 20.61 -14.91 5.60
CA SER A 97 20.10 -13.94 4.63
C SER A 97 21.27 -13.05 4.21
N PRO A 98 21.80 -13.16 2.98
CA PRO A 98 22.77 -12.22 2.50
C PRO A 98 21.95 -11.07 1.91
N THR A 99 21.35 -10.31 2.82
CA THR A 99 21.00 -8.95 2.49
C THR A 99 22.24 -8.16 2.85
N ASP A 100 23.02 -7.80 1.84
CA ASP A 100 24.07 -6.81 2.04
C ASP A 100 23.44 -5.61 2.76
N THR A 101 23.90 -5.35 3.98
CA THR A 101 23.43 -4.25 4.83
C THR A 101 24.37 -3.05 4.73
N ARG A 102 25.38 -3.11 3.85
CA ARG A 102 26.44 -2.12 3.81
C ARG A 102 26.25 -1.09 2.71
N VAL A 103 26.52 0.17 3.06
CA VAL A 103 26.64 1.30 2.14
C VAL A 103 27.91 2.07 2.50
N ALA A 104 28.82 2.24 1.54
CA ALA A 104 30.10 2.91 1.80
C ALA A 104 30.87 2.33 3.02
N GLY A 105 30.75 1.02 3.27
CA GLY A 105 31.36 0.32 4.40
C GLY A 105 30.59 0.40 5.73
N ILE A 106 29.54 1.23 5.80
CA ILE A 106 28.68 1.41 6.98
C ILE A 106 27.55 0.38 6.96
N ASP A 107 27.30 -0.29 8.08
CA ASP A 107 26.16 -1.19 8.24
C ASP A 107 24.88 -0.39 8.59
N VAL A 108 24.04 -0.13 7.58
CA VAL A 108 22.88 0.75 7.76
C VAL A 108 21.74 0.09 8.55
N ASP A 109 21.73 -1.24 8.70
CA ASP A 109 20.71 -1.93 9.51
C ASP A 109 21.02 -1.79 11.02
N ALA A 110 22.28 -1.52 11.38
CA ALA A 110 22.73 -1.29 12.76
C ALA A 110 22.95 0.19 13.11
N THR A 111 22.79 1.11 12.16
CA THR A 111 23.05 2.55 12.35
C THR A 111 21.75 3.32 12.57
N THR A 112 21.73 4.16 13.60
CA THR A 112 20.58 5.01 13.94
C THR A 112 20.49 6.27 13.06
N ILE A 113 19.32 6.93 13.02
CA ILE A 113 19.15 8.18 12.24
C ILE A 113 20.14 9.29 12.66
N PRO A 114 20.38 9.57 13.96
CA PRO A 114 21.39 10.55 14.36
C PRO A 114 22.79 10.20 13.85
N GLU A 115 23.20 8.93 13.95
CA GLU A 115 24.50 8.47 13.42
C GLU A 115 24.57 8.59 11.89
N LEU A 116 23.49 8.29 11.17
CA LEU A 116 23.42 8.51 9.73
C LEU A 116 23.57 10.00 9.38
N GLN A 117 22.95 10.90 10.16
CA GLN A 117 23.12 12.34 9.98
C GLN A 117 24.57 12.77 10.23
N GLU A 118 25.21 12.28 11.29
CA GLU A 118 26.63 12.54 11.56
C GLU A 118 27.54 12.07 10.41
N LEU A 119 27.30 10.86 9.89
CA LEU A 119 28.04 10.31 8.75
C LEU A 119 27.83 11.13 7.47
N MET A 120 26.62 11.63 7.24
CA MET A 120 26.32 12.51 6.10
C MET A 120 26.92 13.90 6.25
N ASN A 121 26.90 14.47 7.46
CA ASN A 121 27.55 15.74 7.80
C ASN A 121 29.08 15.64 7.65
N ALA A 122 29.67 14.51 8.01
CA ALA A 122 31.08 14.22 7.80
C ALA A 122 31.42 13.82 6.35
N HIS A 123 30.47 13.88 5.41
CA HIS A 123 30.62 13.46 4.01
C HIS A 123 31.11 12.02 3.80
N ARG A 124 30.95 11.15 4.82
CA ARG A 124 31.27 9.71 4.76
C ARG A 124 30.15 8.90 4.11
N LEU A 125 28.94 9.46 4.07
CA LEU A 125 27.76 8.91 3.42
C LEU A 125 27.04 10.04 2.68
N LYS A 126 26.43 9.75 1.53
CA LYS A 126 25.54 10.68 0.81
C LYS A 126 24.10 10.16 0.87
N SER A 127 23.13 11.08 0.90
CA SER A 127 21.71 10.75 0.83
C SER A 127 21.37 9.95 -0.42
N VAL A 128 21.99 10.29 -1.57
CA VAL A 128 21.80 9.52 -2.81
C VAL A 128 22.27 8.06 -2.68
N GLN A 129 23.35 7.80 -1.95
CA GLN A 129 23.87 6.44 -1.75
C GLN A 129 22.93 5.64 -0.84
N LEU A 130 22.46 6.26 0.25
CA LEU A 130 21.51 5.65 1.18
C LEU A 130 20.18 5.33 0.50
N THR A 131 19.67 6.27 -0.31
CA THR A 131 18.42 6.08 -1.07
C THR A 131 18.56 4.99 -2.13
N GLN A 132 19.66 4.98 -2.90
CA GLN A 132 19.93 3.93 -3.89
C GLN A 132 20.00 2.54 -3.26
N PHE A 133 20.61 2.43 -2.08
CA PHE A 133 20.66 1.19 -1.33
C PHE A 133 19.27 0.66 -1.00
N TYR A 134 18.40 1.48 -0.39
CA TYR A 134 17.04 1.02 -0.06
C TYR A 134 16.21 0.73 -1.30
N LEU A 135 16.34 1.51 -2.38
CA LEU A 135 15.67 1.21 -3.65
C LEU A 135 16.14 -0.11 -4.25
N HIS A 136 17.42 -0.44 -4.16
CA HIS A 136 17.93 -1.75 -4.57
C HIS A 136 17.35 -2.88 -3.71
N ARG A 137 17.31 -2.69 -2.38
CA ARG A 137 16.74 -3.66 -1.43
C ARG A 137 15.24 -3.88 -1.66
N ILE A 138 14.47 -2.82 -1.92
CA ILE A 138 13.06 -2.89 -2.30
C ILE A 138 12.91 -3.72 -3.58
N ARG A 139 13.68 -3.41 -4.64
CA ARG A 139 13.61 -4.20 -5.90
C ARG A 139 13.90 -5.69 -5.69
N LYS A 140 14.84 -6.02 -4.80
CA LYS A 140 15.24 -7.41 -4.52
C LYS A 140 14.21 -8.17 -3.67
N LEU A 141 13.64 -7.52 -2.64
CA LEU A 141 12.86 -8.21 -1.61
C LEU A 141 11.34 -8.02 -1.75
N ASN A 142 10.90 -6.90 -2.32
CA ASN A 142 9.48 -6.57 -2.41
C ASN A 142 8.64 -7.56 -3.27
N PRO A 143 9.17 -8.24 -4.30
CA PRO A 143 8.40 -9.27 -5.01
C PRO A 143 7.90 -10.41 -4.11
N THR A 144 8.63 -10.70 -3.02
CA THR A 144 8.25 -11.72 -2.03
C THR A 144 7.50 -11.10 -0.86
N LEU A 145 7.94 -9.94 -0.37
CA LEU A 145 7.39 -9.32 0.84
C LEU A 145 6.10 -8.54 0.60
N ASN A 146 5.91 -7.98 -0.60
CA ASN A 146 4.79 -7.10 -0.96
C ASN A 146 4.57 -5.97 0.06
N ALA A 147 5.65 -5.38 0.57
CA ALA A 147 5.65 -4.38 1.64
C ALA A 147 5.51 -2.94 1.14
N VAL A 148 5.94 -2.66 -0.10
CA VAL A 148 5.93 -1.33 -0.73
C VAL A 148 5.01 -1.35 -1.94
N ILE A 149 3.95 -0.54 -1.92
CA ILE A 149 2.98 -0.45 -3.03
C ILE A 149 3.50 0.48 -4.13
N THR A 150 3.99 1.67 -3.74
CA THR A 150 4.47 2.70 -4.66
C THR A 150 5.79 3.25 -4.16
N VAL A 151 6.72 3.48 -5.09
CA VAL A 151 7.98 4.19 -4.84
C VAL A 151 7.86 5.59 -5.46
N SER A 152 8.30 6.62 -4.73
CA SER A 152 8.29 7.99 -5.26
C SER A 152 9.13 8.08 -6.55
N PRO A 153 8.57 8.65 -7.64
CA PRO A 153 9.33 8.85 -8.88
C PRO A 153 10.47 9.88 -8.71
N THR A 154 10.39 10.75 -7.70
CA THR A 154 11.39 11.79 -7.43
C THR A 154 12.42 11.40 -6.37
N ALA A 155 12.34 10.22 -5.76
CA ALA A 155 13.17 9.83 -4.61
C ALA A 155 14.68 10.11 -4.79
N LEU A 156 15.23 9.79 -5.97
CA LEU A 156 16.65 10.06 -6.26
C LEU A 156 16.95 11.54 -6.54
N ALA A 157 16.00 12.29 -7.09
CA ALA A 157 16.15 13.72 -7.29
C ALA A 157 16.14 14.45 -5.94
N ASP A 158 15.21 14.08 -5.06
CA ASP A 158 15.08 14.64 -3.71
C ASP A 158 16.34 14.36 -2.87
N ALA A 159 16.88 13.13 -2.94
CA ALA A 159 18.13 12.78 -2.28
C ALA A 159 19.34 13.61 -2.78
N ARG A 160 19.44 13.88 -4.09
CA ARG A 160 20.49 14.74 -4.65
C ARG A 160 20.31 16.20 -4.22
N ALA A 161 19.07 16.68 -4.12
CA ALA A 161 18.77 18.01 -3.62
C ALA A 161 19.16 18.15 -2.15
N ALA A 162 18.88 17.13 -1.32
CA ALA A 162 19.31 17.09 0.07
C ALA A 162 20.85 17.09 0.21
N ASP A 163 21.56 16.31 -0.62
CA ASP A 163 23.03 16.36 -0.67
C ASP A 163 23.57 17.73 -1.06
N ALA A 164 22.89 18.47 -1.95
CA ALA A 164 23.25 19.83 -2.35
C ALA A 164 22.96 20.85 -1.25
N ALA A 165 21.78 20.77 -0.62
CA ALA A 165 21.40 21.62 0.51
C ALA A 165 22.38 21.46 1.68
N ARG A 166 22.80 20.21 1.97
CA ARG A 166 23.80 19.95 3.02
C ARG A 166 25.14 20.63 2.73
N ARG A 167 25.60 20.60 1.48
CA ARG A 167 26.81 21.34 1.07
C ARG A 167 26.65 22.85 1.20
N ALA A 168 25.43 23.37 1.12
CA ALA A 168 25.09 24.77 1.33
C ALA A 168 24.87 25.13 2.82
N GLY A 169 25.07 24.19 3.75
CA GLY A 169 24.96 24.42 5.19
C GLY A 169 23.60 24.09 5.81
N ASP A 170 22.69 23.44 5.08
CA ASP A 170 21.45 22.91 5.64
C ASP A 170 21.74 21.75 6.61
N SER A 171 21.15 21.82 7.81
CA SER A 171 21.35 20.90 8.93
C SER A 171 20.03 20.39 9.51
N ARG A 172 18.93 20.48 8.76
CA ARG A 172 17.63 19.97 9.20
C ARG A 172 17.71 18.49 9.62
N PRO A 173 16.98 18.08 10.67
CA PRO A 173 17.23 16.82 11.39
C PRO A 173 16.97 15.56 10.57
N LEU A 174 16.12 15.63 9.54
CA LEU A 174 15.80 14.52 8.64
C LEU A 174 16.36 14.72 7.24
N LEU A 175 17.23 15.72 7.02
CA LEU A 175 17.75 16.07 5.70
C LEU A 175 18.31 14.84 5.00
N GLY A 176 17.71 14.45 3.88
CA GLY A 176 18.19 13.34 3.05
C GLY A 176 18.03 11.94 3.67
N ILE A 177 17.24 11.80 4.74
CA ILE A 177 16.87 10.49 5.29
C ILE A 177 15.66 9.95 4.50
N PRO A 178 15.75 8.79 3.84
CA PRO A 178 14.61 8.21 3.13
C PRO A 178 13.57 7.66 4.12
N ILE A 179 12.31 8.05 3.94
CA ILE A 179 11.19 7.68 4.82
C ILE A 179 10.08 7.03 3.98
N ILE A 180 9.46 5.99 4.52
CA ILE A 180 8.24 5.39 3.97
C ILE A 180 7.04 5.83 4.79
N VAL A 181 5.93 6.13 4.12
CA VAL A 181 4.63 6.38 4.74
C VAL A 181 3.63 5.34 4.27
N LYS A 182 2.61 5.07 5.09
CA LYS A 182 1.54 4.13 4.73
C LYS A 182 0.65 4.75 3.64
N ASP A 183 0.13 3.90 2.74
CA ASP A 183 -0.71 4.31 1.60
C ASP A 183 -2.09 4.90 1.98
N ASN A 184 -2.38 5.08 3.27
CA ASN A 184 -3.52 5.85 3.77
C ASN A 184 -3.13 7.27 4.22
N ILE A 185 -1.88 7.69 3.97
CA ILE A 185 -1.35 9.02 4.27
C ILE A 185 -1.12 9.76 2.95
N ASN A 186 -1.89 10.84 2.77
CA ASN A 186 -1.82 11.65 1.55
C ASN A 186 -0.40 12.18 1.29
N THR A 187 0.10 11.96 0.07
CA THR A 187 1.41 12.46 -0.38
C THR A 187 1.31 12.98 -1.81
N THR A 188 1.59 14.27 -2.01
CA THR A 188 1.56 14.92 -3.31
C THR A 188 2.52 14.23 -4.29
N GLY A 189 2.04 13.97 -5.51
CA GLY A 189 2.82 13.31 -6.56
C GLY A 189 2.83 11.78 -6.49
N MET A 190 2.11 11.18 -5.53
CA MET A 190 1.86 9.73 -5.45
C MET A 190 0.38 9.45 -5.23
N ALA A 191 -0.07 8.27 -5.67
CA ALA A 191 -1.43 7.81 -5.36
C ALA A 191 -1.56 7.47 -3.87
N THR A 192 -2.71 7.78 -3.27
CA THR A 192 -3.08 7.38 -1.90
C THR A 192 -4.32 6.50 -1.98
N THR A 193 -4.13 5.18 -1.99
CA THR A 193 -5.21 4.23 -2.33
C THR A 193 -5.85 3.57 -1.10
N ALA A 194 -5.24 3.71 0.07
CA ALA A 194 -5.54 2.92 1.26
C ALA A 194 -5.58 1.39 0.99
N GLY A 195 -4.85 0.92 -0.03
CA GLY A 195 -4.88 -0.46 -0.52
C GLY A 195 -6.14 -0.86 -1.29
N SER A 196 -6.96 0.09 -1.75
CA SER A 196 -8.23 -0.16 -2.43
C SER A 196 -8.22 0.29 -3.89
N TRP A 197 -8.68 -0.58 -4.78
CA TRP A 197 -8.89 -0.25 -6.20
C TRP A 197 -9.85 0.92 -6.42
N ALA A 198 -10.79 1.15 -5.51
CA ALA A 198 -11.71 2.28 -5.58
C ALA A 198 -11.00 3.65 -5.53
N LEU A 199 -9.77 3.69 -4.99
CA LEU A 199 -8.98 4.89 -4.81
C LEU A 199 -7.68 4.89 -5.65
N ALA A 200 -7.55 4.00 -6.63
CA ALA A 200 -6.31 3.83 -7.40
C ALA A 200 -5.80 5.12 -8.10
N GLY A 201 -6.70 6.07 -8.41
CA GLY A 201 -6.37 7.37 -9.01
C GLY A 201 -6.39 8.57 -8.06
N SER A 202 -6.48 8.35 -6.75
CA SER A 202 -6.55 9.42 -5.75
C SER A 202 -5.18 10.09 -5.57
N THR A 203 -5.05 11.35 -5.97
CA THR A 203 -3.82 12.16 -5.84
C THR A 203 -4.06 13.43 -5.02
N PRO A 204 -4.29 13.31 -3.70
CA PRO A 204 -4.51 14.45 -2.82
C PRO A 204 -3.20 15.21 -2.51
N ASP A 205 -3.35 16.42 -1.97
CA ASP A 205 -2.23 17.18 -1.39
C ASP A 205 -1.69 16.50 -0.12
N ASP A 206 -0.41 16.76 0.19
CA ASP A 206 0.28 16.25 1.37
C ASP A 206 -0.54 16.41 2.65
N ALA A 207 -0.65 15.31 3.41
CA ALA A 207 -1.14 15.36 4.78
C ALA A 207 -0.22 16.22 5.65
N PHE A 208 -0.76 16.78 6.74
CA PHE A 208 0.01 17.62 7.68
C PHE A 208 1.33 16.97 8.14
N ILE A 209 1.30 15.67 8.47
CA ILE A 209 2.52 14.95 8.87
C ILE A 209 3.57 14.88 7.75
N VAL A 210 3.14 14.72 6.50
CA VAL A 210 4.05 14.67 5.34
C VAL A 210 4.67 16.05 5.09
N GLN A 211 3.90 17.12 5.24
CA GLN A 211 4.42 18.49 5.18
C GLN A 211 5.50 18.71 6.23
N GLN A 212 5.27 18.27 7.47
CA GLN A 212 6.26 18.36 8.55
C GLN A 212 7.51 17.52 8.28
N LEU A 213 7.37 16.32 7.72
CA LEU A 213 8.51 15.47 7.34
C LEU A 213 9.36 16.14 6.25
N LYS A 214 8.74 16.63 5.17
CA LYS A 214 9.44 17.35 4.08
C LYS A 214 10.08 18.65 4.57
N ALA A 215 9.42 19.36 5.49
CA ALA A 215 9.98 20.54 6.13
C ALA A 215 11.21 20.20 6.97
N ALA A 216 11.24 19.02 7.60
CA ALA A 216 12.36 18.53 8.39
C ALA A 216 13.53 17.95 7.58
N GLY A 217 13.42 17.81 6.26
CA GLY A 217 14.52 17.37 5.40
C GLY A 217 14.16 16.43 4.27
#